data_AF-A0A3N5IU41-F1
#
_entry.id   AF-A0A3N5IU41-F1
#
_cell.length_a   1.000
_cell.length_b   1.000
_cell.length_c   1.000
_cell.angle_alpha   90.00
_cell.angle_beta   90.00
_cell.angle_gamma   90.00
#
_symmetry.space_group_name_H-M   'P 1'
#
loop_
_entity.id
_entity.type
_entity.pdbx_description
1 polymer ?
#
loop_
_entity_poly.entity_id
_entity_poly.type
_entity_poly.pdbx_seq_one_letter_code
_entity_poly.pdbx_strand_id
1 'polypeptide(L)'
;MSALLDSIRDGLELVVDKTEEYGKIGKLKVDIFGIKRNIEKQFTELGGRVYELMTTKSTTKIAEDEEVKKAIETVKGLEVQLKDKELEIDKVKTEKEVERRERQESRKKEAQAKETAFDSLDDEPIDPKK
;
A
#
# COMPACT_ATOMS: atom_id res chain seq x y z
N MET A 1 -27.00 -16.74 19.99
CA MET A 1 -26.68 -17.08 18.59
C MET A 1 -26.22 -15.87 17.76
N SER A 2 -26.52 -14.62 18.13
CA SER A 2 -26.07 -13.42 17.39
C SER A 2 -24.55 -13.23 17.36
N ALA A 3 -23.86 -13.41 18.50
CA ALA A 3 -22.41 -13.22 18.60
C ALA A 3 -21.57 -14.13 17.66
N LEU A 4 -22.08 -15.32 17.31
CA LEU A 4 -21.41 -16.23 16.38
C LEU A 4 -21.53 -15.74 14.93
N LEU A 5 -22.71 -15.24 14.54
CA LEU A 5 -22.94 -14.69 13.21
C LEU A 5 -22.15 -13.40 12.99
N ASP A 6 -22.05 -12.54 14.02
CA ASP A 6 -21.26 -11.31 13.96
C ASP A 6 -19.76 -11.61 13.79
N SER A 7 -19.23 -12.59 14.54
CA SER A 7 -17.83 -13.03 14.40
C SER A 7 -17.51 -13.61 13.01
N ILE A 8 -18.43 -14.40 12.43
CA ILE A 8 -18.27 -14.94 11.07
C ILE A 8 -18.27 -13.81 10.04
N ARG A 9 -19.17 -12.83 10.20
CA ARG A 9 -19.25 -11.66 9.33
C ARG A 9 -17.97 -10.83 9.38
N ASP A 10 -17.44 -10.59 10.59
CA ASP A 10 -16.20 -9.86 10.81
C ASP A 10 -15.00 -10.55 10.14
N GLY A 11 -14.93 -11.89 10.27
CA GLY A 11 -13.90 -12.69 9.62
C GLY A 11 -13.94 -12.60 8.10
N LEU A 12 -15.15 -12.67 7.50
CA LEU A 12 -15.33 -12.53 6.05
C LEU A 12 -14.92 -11.14 5.57
N GLU A 13 -15.32 -10.09 6.28
CA GLU A 13 -14.99 -8.70 5.95
C GLU A 13 -13.48 -8.46 6.01
N LEU A 14 -12.80 -8.98 7.04
CA LEU A 14 -11.34 -8.89 7.17
C LEU A 14 -10.61 -9.56 6.00
N VAL A 15 -11.10 -10.73 5.56
CA VAL A 15 -10.51 -11.46 4.43
C VAL A 15 -10.68 -10.67 3.14
N VAL A 16 -11.86 -10.08 2.90
CA VAL A 16 -12.11 -9.23 1.73
C VAL A 16 -11.18 -8.02 1.76
N ASP A 17 -11.09 -7.30 2.88
CA ASP A 17 -10.23 -6.13 3.03
C ASP A 17 -8.76 -6.45 2.75
N LYS A 18 -8.25 -7.55 3.34
CA LYS A 18 -6.88 -7.99 3.12
C LYS A 18 -6.65 -8.39 1.68
N THR A 19 -7.62 -9.05 1.05
CA THR A 19 -7.51 -9.45 -0.36
C THR A 19 -7.41 -8.23 -1.26
N GLU A 20 -8.23 -7.20 -1.04
CA GLU A 20 -8.14 -5.94 -1.78
C GLU A 20 -6.81 -5.22 -1.57
N GLU A 21 -6.37 -5.12 -0.30
CA GLU A 21 -5.09 -4.51 0.07
C GLU A 21 -3.92 -5.20 -0.63
N TYR A 22 -3.84 -6.53 -0.51
CA TYR A 22 -2.79 -7.32 -1.14
C TYR A 22 -2.88 -7.29 -2.66
N GLY A 23 -4.08 -7.22 -3.25
CA GLY A 23 -4.25 -7.06 -4.70
C GLY A 23 -3.65 -5.74 -5.19
N LYS A 24 -3.98 -4.62 -4.53
CA LYS A 24 -3.43 -3.30 -4.87
C LYS A 24 -1.91 -3.26 -4.69
N ILE A 25 -1.41 -3.71 -3.54
CA ILE A 25 0.04 -3.77 -3.25
C ILE A 25 0.74 -4.70 -4.23
N GLY A 26 0.13 -5.83 -4.59
CA GLY A 26 0.68 -6.79 -5.55
C GLY A 26 0.93 -6.16 -6.92
N LYS A 27 -0.05 -5.42 -7.45
CA LYS A 27 0.10 -4.68 -8.70
C LYS A 27 1.25 -3.66 -8.62
N LEU A 28 1.30 -2.87 -7.56
CA LEU A 28 2.37 -1.89 -7.34
C LEU A 28 3.76 -2.54 -7.25
N LYS A 29 3.87 -3.72 -6.63
CA LYS A 29 5.12 -4.47 -6.56
C LYS A 29 5.59 -4.97 -7.93
N VAL A 30 4.67 -5.38 -8.80
CA VAL A 30 5.01 -5.75 -10.19
C VAL A 30 5.53 -4.55 -10.95
N ASP A 31 4.90 -3.38 -10.80
CA ASP A 31 5.35 -2.13 -11.42
C ASP A 31 6.76 -1.76 -10.93
N ILE A 32 6.99 -1.80 -9.60
CA ILE A 32 8.31 -1.57 -8.97
C ILE A 32 9.36 -2.52 -9.54
N PHE A 33 9.04 -3.81 -9.68
CA PHE A 33 9.97 -4.79 -10.24
C PHE A 33 10.34 -4.44 -11.69
N GLY A 34 9.37 -4.02 -12.50
CA GLY A 34 9.61 -3.53 -13.86
C GLY A 34 10.53 -2.31 -13.90
N ILE A 35 10.29 -1.32 -13.02
CA ILE A 35 11.12 -0.11 -12.92
C ILE A 35 12.54 -0.47 -12.50
N LYS A 36 12.73 -1.30 -11.47
CA LYS A 36 14.06 -1.75 -11.01
C LYS A 36 14.83 -2.44 -12.12
N ARG A 37 14.19 -3.33 -12.87
CA ARG A 37 14.81 -4.00 -14.02
C ARG A 37 15.19 -3.03 -15.14
N ASN A 38 14.41 -1.97 -15.36
CA ASN A 38 14.77 -0.95 -16.34
C ASN A 38 15.96 -0.10 -15.86
N ILE A 39 16.05 0.22 -14.58
CA ILE A 39 17.22 0.89 -13.98
C ILE A 39 18.48 0.02 -14.19
N GLU A 40 18.40 -1.28 -13.90
CA GLU A 40 19.51 -2.22 -14.12
C GLU A 40 19.99 -2.25 -15.58
N LYS A 41 19.06 -2.27 -16.54
CA LYS A 41 19.39 -2.19 -17.97
C LYS A 41 20.12 -0.89 -18.30
N GLN A 42 19.63 0.25 -17.82
CA GLN A 42 20.26 1.54 -18.06
C GLN A 42 21.68 1.62 -17.45
N PHE A 43 21.89 1.04 -16.27
CA PHE A 43 23.24 0.94 -15.70
C PHE A 43 24.16 0.03 -16.53
N THR A 44 23.63 -1.05 -17.10
CA THR A 44 24.39 -1.94 -17.97
C THR A 44 24.80 -1.24 -19.26
N GLU A 45 23.87 -0.52 -19.90
CA GLU A 45 24.13 0.29 -21.11
C GLU A 45 25.14 1.40 -20.82
N LEU A 46 24.95 2.14 -19.73
CA LEU A 46 25.87 3.19 -19.27
C LEU A 46 27.28 2.64 -19.04
N GLY A 47 27.40 1.53 -18.31
CA GLY A 47 28.68 0.89 -18.03
C GLY A 47 29.39 0.42 -19.31
N GLY A 48 28.63 -0.17 -20.24
CA GLY A 48 29.14 -0.57 -21.55
C GLY A 48 29.67 0.62 -22.36
N ARG A 49 28.91 1.71 -22.41
CA ARG A 49 29.30 2.94 -23.12
C ARG A 49 30.54 3.60 -22.51
N VAL A 50 30.59 3.68 -21.19
CA VAL A 50 31.76 4.22 -20.47
C VAL A 50 33.01 3.36 -20.77
N TYR A 51 32.87 2.04 -20.74
CA TYR A 51 33.96 1.11 -21.07
C TYR A 51 34.46 1.29 -22.51
N GLU A 52 33.56 1.42 -23.48
CA GLU A 52 33.89 1.70 -24.89
C GLU A 52 34.67 3.01 -25.03
N LEU A 53 34.20 4.10 -24.41
CA LEU A 53 34.86 5.41 -24.45
C LEU A 53 36.28 5.36 -23.85
N MET A 54 36.47 4.62 -22.76
CA MET A 54 37.77 4.46 -22.11
C MET A 54 38.76 3.63 -22.94
N THR A 55 38.27 2.64 -23.69
CA THR A 55 39.11 1.71 -24.45
C THR A 55 39.45 2.20 -25.86
N THR A 56 38.58 3.00 -26.48
CA THR A 56 38.69 3.34 -27.91
C THR A 56 39.62 4.54 -28.20
N LYS A 57 40.44 4.99 -27.24
CA LYS A 57 41.24 6.23 -27.34
C LYS A 57 40.41 7.43 -27.83
N SER A 58 39.12 7.47 -27.45
CA SER A 58 38.25 8.59 -27.75
C SER A 58 38.78 9.85 -27.04
N THR A 59 38.83 10.97 -27.75
CA THR A 59 39.14 12.29 -27.16
C THR A 59 37.93 12.92 -26.47
N THR A 60 36.74 12.36 -26.69
CA THR A 60 35.51 12.83 -26.05
C THR A 60 35.55 12.54 -24.56
N LYS A 61 35.30 13.56 -23.74
CA LYS A 61 35.13 13.36 -22.31
C LYS A 61 33.85 12.59 -22.05
N ILE A 62 33.90 11.61 -21.14
CA ILE A 62 32.73 10.79 -20.76
C ILE A 62 31.52 11.65 -20.39
N ALA A 63 31.74 12.76 -19.68
CA ALA A 63 30.67 13.67 -19.26
C ALA A 63 30.01 14.47 -20.42
N GLU A 64 30.66 14.52 -21.59
CA GLU A 64 30.16 15.23 -22.76
C GLU A 64 29.47 14.27 -23.75
N ASP A 65 29.55 12.95 -23.55
CA ASP A 65 28.89 11.96 -24.39
C ASP A 65 27.36 11.97 -24.19
N GLU A 66 26.64 12.10 -25.29
CA GLU A 66 25.18 12.26 -25.28
C GLU A 66 24.46 10.97 -24.84
N GLU A 67 25.01 9.79 -25.13
CA GLU A 67 24.43 8.52 -24.68
C GLU A 67 24.58 8.37 -23.17
N VAL A 68 25.74 8.74 -22.63
CA VAL A 68 25.98 8.79 -21.17
C VAL A 68 25.00 9.75 -20.48
N LYS A 69 24.84 10.98 -20.99
CA LYS A 69 23.90 11.95 -20.41
C LYS A 69 22.46 11.42 -20.44
N LYS A 70 22.03 10.89 -21.58
CA LYS A 70 20.68 10.35 -21.75
C LYS A 70 20.41 9.16 -20.82
N ALA A 71 21.38 8.26 -20.64
CA ALA A 71 21.26 7.15 -19.70
C ALA A 71 21.10 7.67 -18.27
N ILE A 72 21.90 8.66 -17.85
CA ILE A 72 21.81 9.27 -16.51
C ILE A 72 20.44 9.93 -16.29
N GLU A 73 19.95 10.71 -17.26
CA GLU A 73 18.63 11.35 -17.18
C GLU A 73 17.50 10.31 -17.09
N THR A 74 17.61 9.24 -17.87
CA THR A 74 16.65 8.14 -17.84
C THR A 74 16.64 7.44 -16.48
N VAL A 75 17.82 7.13 -15.91
CA VAL A 75 17.95 6.54 -14.57
C VAL A 75 17.29 7.45 -13.52
N LYS A 76 17.59 8.75 -13.52
CA LYS A 76 16.97 9.71 -12.58
C LYS A 76 15.45 9.70 -12.69
N GLY A 77 14.91 9.70 -13.91
CA GLY A 77 13.47 9.64 -14.13
C GLY A 77 12.85 8.35 -13.58
N LEU A 78 13.52 7.21 -13.78
CA LEU A 78 13.08 5.92 -13.25
C LEU A 78 13.17 5.85 -11.71
N GLU A 79 14.20 6.47 -11.10
CA GLU A 79 14.34 6.54 -9.64
C GLU A 79 13.21 7.36 -8.99
N VAL A 80 12.80 8.46 -9.62
CA VAL A 80 11.63 9.24 -9.16
C VAL A 80 10.37 8.38 -9.23
N GLN A 81 10.12 7.72 -10.36
CA GLN A 81 8.96 6.83 -10.52
C GLN A 81 8.98 5.67 -9.51
N LEU A 82 10.16 5.11 -9.23
CA LEU A 82 10.33 4.06 -8.23
C LEU A 82 9.88 4.55 -6.85
N LYS A 83 10.36 5.73 -6.44
CA LYS A 83 10.03 6.33 -5.16
C LYS A 83 8.53 6.65 -5.05
N ASP A 84 7.93 7.17 -6.11
CA ASP A 84 6.49 7.45 -6.13
C ASP A 84 5.67 6.17 -5.94
N LYS A 85 6.07 5.07 -6.58
CA LYS A 85 5.42 3.76 -6.42
C LYS A 85 5.59 3.16 -5.03
N GLU A 86 6.74 3.35 -4.41
CA GLU A 86 6.97 2.96 -3.01
C GLU A 86 6.07 3.77 -2.06
N LEU A 87 5.93 5.07 -2.28
CA LEU A 87 5.01 5.92 -1.51
C LEU A 87 3.54 5.53 -1.73
N GLU A 88 3.14 5.12 -2.94
CA GLU A 88 1.79 4.60 -3.19
C GLU A 88 1.49 3.34 -2.36
N ILE A 89 2.46 2.44 -2.17
CA ILE A 89 2.28 1.26 -1.30
C ILE A 89 2.02 1.69 0.14
N ASP A 90 2.80 2.65 0.65
CA ASP A 90 2.65 3.12 2.03
C ASP A 90 1.30 3.81 2.24
N LYS A 91 0.85 4.61 1.26
CA LYS A 91 -0.50 5.19 1.27
C LYS A 91 -1.59 4.12 1.34
N VAL A 92 -1.52 3.09 0.50
CA VAL A 92 -2.52 1.99 0.51
C VAL A 92 -2.58 1.30 1.87
N LYS A 93 -1.42 1.07 2.51
CA LYS A 93 -1.38 0.49 3.86
C LYS A 93 -2.01 1.41 4.90
N THR A 94 -1.61 2.68 4.91
CA THR A 94 -2.14 3.67 5.87
C THR A 94 -3.65 3.86 5.70
N GLU A 95 -4.14 3.98 4.47
CA GLU A 95 -5.58 4.09 4.17
C GLU A 95 -6.36 2.89 4.71
N LYS A 96 -5.89 1.66 4.44
CA LYS A 96 -6.55 0.44 4.92
C LYS A 96 -6.46 0.27 6.45
N GLU A 97 -5.40 0.76 7.09
CA GLU A 97 -5.31 0.76 8.56
C GLU A 97 -6.28 1.75 9.20
N VAL A 98 -6.40 2.97 8.65
CA VAL A 98 -7.36 3.98 9.11
C VAL A 98 -8.79 3.46 8.95
N GLU A 99 -9.13 2.93 7.78
CA GLU A 99 -10.45 2.37 7.48
C GLU A 99 -10.86 1.25 8.46
N ARG A 100 -9.91 0.37 8.83
CA ARG A 100 -10.12 -0.68 9.83
C ARG A 100 -10.33 -0.12 11.24
N ARG A 101 -9.58 0.90 11.64
CA ARG A 101 -9.74 1.54 12.97
C ARG A 101 -11.10 2.21 13.10
N GLU A 102 -11.52 2.98 12.11
CA GLU A 102 -12.84 3.64 12.08
C GLU A 102 -13.99 2.61 12.13
N ARG A 103 -13.86 1.49 11.41
CA ARG A 103 -14.81 0.37 11.48
C ARG A 103 -14.86 -0.33 12.83
N GLN A 104 -13.75 -0.39 13.56
CA GLN A 104 -13.73 -0.95 14.92
C GLN A 104 -14.35 0.02 15.94
N GLU A 105 -14.07 1.32 15.81
CA GLU A 105 -14.62 2.34 16.70
C GLU A 105 -16.14 2.51 16.53
N SER A 106 -16.64 2.50 15.30
CA SER A 106 -18.09 2.52 15.02
C SER A 106 -18.80 1.30 15.62
N ARG A 107 -18.26 0.10 15.45
CA ARG A 107 -18.79 -1.13 16.06
C ARG A 107 -18.79 -1.09 17.58
N LYS A 108 -17.73 -0.56 18.22
CA LYS A 108 -17.69 -0.39 19.68
C LYS A 108 -18.78 0.56 20.18
N LYS A 109 -19.02 1.66 19.46
CA LYS A 109 -20.10 2.62 19.79
C LYS A 109 -21.48 1.99 19.61
N GLU A 110 -21.70 1.21 18.55
CA GLU A 110 -22.97 0.50 18.33
C GLU A 110 -23.22 -0.59 19.39
N ALA A 111 -22.18 -1.31 19.82
CA ALA A 111 -22.29 -2.31 20.88
C ALA A 111 -22.66 -1.67 22.23
N GLN A 112 -22.01 -0.56 22.60
CA GLN A 112 -22.32 0.19 23.83
C GLN A 112 -23.73 0.79 23.81
N ALA A 113 -24.20 1.26 22.65
CA ALA A 113 -25.56 1.78 22.49
C ALA A 113 -26.64 0.68 22.62
N LYS A 114 -26.35 -0.53 22.14
CA LYS A 114 -27.26 -1.68 22.31
C LYS A 114 -27.30 -2.19 23.75
N GLU A 115 -26.19 -2.11 24.47
CA GLU A 115 -26.08 -2.53 25.87
C GLU A 115 -26.82 -1.56 26.81
N THR A 116 -26.68 -0.25 26.59
CA THR A 116 -27.41 0.80 27.35
C THR A 116 -28.91 0.85 27.05
N ALA A 117 -29.34 0.45 25.85
CA ALA A 117 -30.77 0.33 25.52
C ALA A 117 -31.42 -0.95 26.07
N PHE A 118 -30.63 -1.97 26.43
CA PHE A 118 -31.12 -3.21 27.04
C PHE A 118 -31.33 -3.06 28.55
N ASP A 119 -30.46 -2.30 29.23
CA ASP A 119 -30.50 -2.06 30.68
C ASP A 119 -31.63 -1.12 31.14
N SER A 120 -32.35 -0.48 30.21
CA SER A 120 -33.46 0.45 30.49
C SER A 120 -34.86 -0.16 30.37
N LEU A 121 -34.96 -1.49 30.19
CA LEU A 121 -36.23 -2.22 30.05
C LEU A 121 -36.64 -3.04 31.29
N ASP A 122 -35.80 -3.11 32.33
CA ASP A 122 -36.05 -3.92 33.54
C ASP A 122 -36.61 -3.13 34.74
N ASP A 123 -36.95 -1.84 34.57
CA ASP A 123 -37.46 -0.96 35.65
C ASP A 123 -38.96 -0.63 35.51
N GLU A 124 -39.78 -1.56 35.02
CA GLU A 124 -41.22 -1.52 35.34
C GLU A 124 -41.46 -2.18 36.71
N PRO A 125 -41.92 -1.43 37.73
CA PRO A 125 -42.27 -2.02 39.01
C PRO A 125 -43.42 -3.01 38.80
N ILE A 126 -43.15 -4.28 39.06
CA ILE A 126 -44.20 -5.31 39.19
C ILE A 126 -45.11 -4.87 40.34
N ASP A 127 -46.26 -4.29 40.01
CA ASP A 127 -47.28 -3.87 40.96
C ASP A 127 -47.81 -5.08 41.72
N PRO A 128 -47.55 -5.23 43.04
CA PRO A 128 -47.98 -6.39 43.79
C PRO A 128 -49.36 -6.10 44.36
N LYS A 129 -50.42 -6.19 43.53
CA LYS A 129 -51.83 -6.33 43.97
C LYS A 129 -52.77 -6.48 42.76
N LYS A 130 -53.36 -7.67 42.56
CA LYS A 130 -54.71 -8.03 43.06
C LYS A 130 -55.13 -9.41 42.58
#